data_AF-A0A8R7U390-F1
#
_entry.id   AF-A0A8R7U390-F1
#
_cell.length_a   1.000
_cell.length_b   1.000
_cell.length_c   1.000
_cell.angle_alpha   90.00
_cell.angle_beta   90.00
_cell.angle_gamma   90.00
#
_symmetry.space_group_name_H-M   'P 1'
#
loop_
_entity.id
_entity.type
_entity.pdbx_description
1 polymer ?
#
loop_
_entity_poly.entity_id
_entity_poly.type
_entity_poly.pdbx_seq_one_letter_code
_entity_poly.pdbx_strand_id
1 'polypeptide(L)'
;MFCIDATNICMNLSVLVYTFFAWSASCLSALTQLPTLIAGRQTGLKELGDTPLNFVDVPPMLVSHLIKELLEHPKDEMCKAMMNIWKLNTETMGVLLNTFELLESRAV
;
A
#
# COMPACT_ATOMS: atom_id res chain seq x y z
N MET A 1 -1.59 5.47 -6.46
CA MET A 1 -2.08 5.70 -7.83
C MET A 1 -0.94 5.43 -8.83
N PHE A 2 -1.26 4.77 -9.95
CA PHE A 2 -0.26 4.16 -10.85
C PHE A 2 0.54 5.14 -11.73
N CYS A 3 0.28 6.45 -11.65
CA CYS A 3 1.00 7.48 -12.43
C CYS A 3 2.25 8.01 -11.72
N ILE A 4 2.85 7.23 -10.82
CA ILE A 4 3.86 7.72 -9.88
C ILE A 4 5.18 8.11 -10.55
N ASP A 5 5.47 7.57 -11.73
CA ASP A 5 6.65 7.93 -12.52
C ASP A 5 6.65 9.40 -12.97
N ALA A 6 5.46 10.02 -13.08
CA ALA A 6 5.34 11.45 -13.37
C ALA A 6 5.88 12.33 -12.23
N THR A 7 5.94 11.82 -11.00
CA THR A 7 6.40 12.55 -9.82
C THR A 7 7.84 13.04 -10.00
N ASN A 8 8.74 12.18 -10.48
CA ASN A 8 10.14 12.55 -10.68
C ASN A 8 10.30 13.70 -11.70
N ILE A 9 9.50 13.69 -12.76
CA ILE A 9 9.48 14.77 -13.76
C ILE A 9 9.00 16.08 -13.12
N CYS A 10 7.90 16.03 -12.38
CA CYS A 10 7.35 17.20 -11.70
C CYS A 10 8.30 17.77 -10.64
N MET A 11 8.99 16.93 -9.87
CA MET A 11 10.01 17.36 -8.90
C MET A 11 11.15 18.13 -9.58
N ASN A 12 11.65 17.64 -10.72
CA ASN A 12 12.69 18.34 -11.49
C ASN A 12 12.23 19.72 -11.99
N LEU A 13 10.93 19.90 -12.19
CA LEU A 13 10.31 21.17 -12.60
C LEU A 13 9.87 22.03 -11.40
N SER A 14 10.19 21.64 -10.17
CA SER A 14 9.76 22.33 -8.94
C SER A 14 8.23 22.46 -8.81
N VAL A 15 7.48 21.50 -9.36
CA VAL A 15 6.01 21.44 -9.24
C VAL A 15 5.63 20.60 -8.03
N LEU A 16 4.68 21.10 -7.23
CA LEU A 16 4.13 20.34 -6.10
C LEU A 16 3.34 19.12 -6.61
N VAL A 17 3.70 17.94 -6.11
CA VAL A 17 3.02 16.68 -6.45
C VAL A 17 2.29 16.14 -5.24
N TYR A 18 1.03 15.82 -5.44
CA TYR A 18 0.18 15.15 -4.46
C TYR A 18 -0.35 13.86 -5.06
N THR A 19 -0.44 12.82 -4.24
CA THR A 19 -1.11 11.58 -4.62
C THR A 19 -2.60 11.69 -4.33
N PHE A 20 -3.44 11.43 -5.32
CA PHE A 20 -4.83 11.07 -5.05
C PHE A 20 -4.95 9.55 -4.89
N PHE A 21 -5.18 9.08 -3.67
CA PHE A 21 -5.37 7.67 -3.37
C PHE A 21 -6.87 7.36 -3.37
N ALA A 22 -7.33 6.80 -4.49
CA ALA A 22 -8.75 6.60 -4.78
C ALA A 22 -9.40 5.42 -4.03
N TRP A 23 -8.70 4.81 -3.07
CA TRP A 23 -9.21 3.73 -2.23
C TRP A 23 -9.41 4.23 -0.78
N SER A 24 -9.70 3.32 0.14
CA SER A 24 -9.99 3.63 1.55
C SER A 24 -8.72 3.97 2.35
N ALA A 25 -8.87 4.73 3.44
CA ALA A 25 -7.80 5.01 4.40
C ALA A 25 -7.27 3.71 5.03
N SER A 26 -8.16 2.78 5.35
CA SER A 26 -7.82 1.45 5.84
C SER A 26 -6.93 0.67 4.88
N CYS A 27 -7.18 0.76 3.57
CA CYS A 27 -6.33 0.13 2.57
C CYS A 27 -4.95 0.79 2.51
N LEU A 28 -4.89 2.13 2.53
CA LEU A 28 -3.61 2.84 2.58
C LEU A 28 -2.81 2.45 3.83
N SER A 29 -3.44 2.45 5.01
CA SER A 29 -2.81 2.06 6.28
C SER A 29 -2.24 0.64 6.21
N ALA A 30 -3.02 -0.34 5.74
CA ALA A 30 -2.54 -1.71 5.58
C ALA A 30 -1.35 -1.81 4.60
N LEU A 31 -1.40 -1.11 3.46
CA LEU A 31 -0.34 -1.13 2.47
C LEU A 31 0.97 -0.50 2.98
N THR A 32 0.91 0.52 3.83
CA THR A 32 2.12 1.12 4.43
C THR A 32 2.83 0.20 5.42
N GLN A 33 2.08 -0.72 6.04
CA GLN A 33 2.60 -1.69 7.00
C GLN A 33 3.09 -2.99 6.34
N LEU A 34 2.61 -3.25 5.12
CA LEU A 34 2.94 -4.45 4.35
C LEU A 34 4.45 -4.68 4.10
N PRO A 35 5.29 -3.65 3.82
CA PRO A 35 6.73 -3.85 3.63
C PRO A 35 7.38 -4.50 4.85
N THR A 36 6.99 -4.07 6.06
CA THR A 36 7.48 -4.62 7.32
C THR A 36 7.01 -6.06 7.51
N LEU A 37 5.77 -6.38 7.13
CA LEU A 37 5.22 -7.73 7.23
C LEU A 37 5.94 -8.74 6.33
N ILE A 38 6.35 -8.32 5.13
CA ILE A 38 7.02 -9.20 4.17
C ILE A 38 8.56 -9.20 4.31
N ALA A 39 9.12 -8.25 5.06
CA ALA A 39 10.56 -8.16 5.29
C ALA A 39 11.09 -9.46 5.93
N GLY A 40 12.13 -10.04 5.32
CA GLY A 40 12.78 -11.25 5.83
C GLY A 40 12.05 -12.57 5.53
N ARG A 41 10.85 -12.54 4.94
CA ARG A 41 10.15 -13.78 4.54
C ARG A 41 10.90 -14.50 3.42
N GLN A 42 10.97 -15.83 3.54
CA GLN A 42 11.53 -16.71 2.51
C GLN A 42 10.46 -17.24 1.54
N THR A 43 9.19 -17.01 1.85
CA THR A 43 8.03 -17.46 1.06
C THR A 43 7.02 -16.32 0.91
N GLY A 44 6.16 -16.42 -0.11
CA GLY A 44 5.04 -15.49 -0.33
C GLY A 44 4.01 -15.53 0.80
N LEU A 45 3.09 -14.55 0.80
CA LEU A 45 1.98 -14.55 1.75
C LEU A 45 1.01 -15.70 1.47
N LYS A 46 0.88 -16.16 0.21
CA LYS A 46 -0.01 -17.24 -0.21
C LYS A 46 0.06 -18.51 0.64
N GLU A 47 1.23 -18.85 1.16
CA GLU A 47 1.45 -20.00 2.05
C GLU A 47 0.70 -19.90 3.39
N LEU A 48 0.26 -18.69 3.78
CA LEU A 48 -0.54 -18.48 4.98
C LEU A 48 -2.03 -18.79 4.78
N GLY A 49 -2.49 -19.10 3.56
CA GLY A 49 -3.88 -19.40 3.27
C GLY A 49 -4.83 -18.30 3.73
N ASP A 50 -5.81 -18.64 4.57
CA ASP A 50 -6.78 -17.71 5.15
C ASP A 50 -6.40 -17.22 6.55
N THR A 51 -5.11 -17.20 6.89
CA THR A 51 -4.66 -16.65 8.18
C THR A 51 -5.02 -15.15 8.26
N PRO A 52 -5.63 -14.66 9.35
CA PRO A 52 -5.86 -13.24 9.55
C PRO A 52 -4.54 -12.48 9.74
N LEU A 53 -4.35 -11.41 8.97
CA LEU A 53 -3.31 -10.42 9.17
C LEU A 53 -3.83 -9.32 10.08
N ASN A 54 -3.04 -9.01 11.12
CA ASN A 54 -3.30 -7.90 12.02
C ASN A 54 -2.43 -6.72 11.60
N PHE A 55 -3.07 -5.62 11.28
CA PHE A 55 -2.44 -4.34 11.02
C PHE A 55 -2.88 -3.37 12.11
N VAL A 56 -2.02 -2.41 12.43
CA VAL A 56 -2.34 -1.35 13.37
C VAL A 56 -3.50 -0.52 12.81
N ASP A 57 -4.47 -0.23 13.67
CA ASP A 57 -5.54 0.73 13.39
C ASP A 57 -6.46 0.39 12.20
N VAL A 58 -6.50 -0.88 11.78
CA VAL A 58 -7.49 -1.40 10.83
C VAL A 58 -8.00 -2.79 11.28
N PRO A 59 -9.21 -3.20 10.87
CA PRO A 59 -9.70 -4.55 11.16
C PRO A 59 -8.78 -5.64 10.59
N PRO A 60 -8.68 -6.81 11.25
CA PRO A 60 -7.96 -7.94 10.68
C PRO A 60 -8.54 -8.36 9.33
N MET A 61 -7.68 -8.69 8.37
CA MET A 61 -8.10 -9.19 7.06
C MET A 61 -7.42 -10.51 6.72
N LEU A 62 -8.13 -11.40 6.04
CA LEU A 62 -7.55 -12.66 5.60
C LEU A 62 -6.47 -12.39 4.56
N VAL A 63 -5.40 -13.18 4.59
CA VAL A 63 -4.35 -13.09 3.57
C VAL A 63 -4.95 -13.23 2.17
N SER A 64 -5.88 -14.15 1.95
CA SER A 64 -6.57 -14.35 0.67
C SER A 64 -7.37 -13.13 0.17
N HIS A 65 -7.66 -12.15 1.02
CA HIS A 65 -8.33 -10.91 0.62
C HIS A 65 -7.37 -9.85 0.07
N LEU A 66 -6.05 -10.05 0.18
CA LEU A 66 -5.06 -9.17 -0.44
C LEU A 66 -5.08 -9.29 -1.96
N ILE A 67 -4.60 -8.23 -2.61
CA ILE A 67 -4.38 -8.21 -4.06
C ILE A 67 -3.41 -9.35 -4.42
N LYS A 68 -3.74 -10.12 -5.45
CA LYS A 68 -3.05 -11.35 -5.84
C LYS A 68 -1.54 -11.18 -5.98
N GLU A 69 -1.07 -10.07 -6.56
CA GLU A 69 0.35 -9.79 -6.77
C GLU A 69 1.13 -9.69 -5.45
N LEU A 70 0.47 -9.30 -4.36
CA LEU A 70 1.06 -9.23 -3.02
C LEU A 70 1.10 -10.60 -2.32
N LEU A 71 0.40 -11.60 -2.85
CA LEU A 71 0.42 -12.96 -2.31
C LEU A 71 1.66 -13.75 -2.74
N GLU A 72 2.23 -13.39 -3.88
CA GLU A 72 3.37 -14.05 -4.47
C GLU A 72 4.66 -13.80 -3.67
N HIS A 73 5.75 -14.45 -4.07
CA HIS A 73 7.03 -14.34 -3.39
C HIS A 73 7.49 -12.86 -3.33
N PRO A 74 8.07 -12.36 -2.21
CA PRO A 74 8.52 -10.96 -2.12
C PRO A 74 9.57 -10.54 -3.16
N LYS A 75 10.25 -11.53 -3.76
CA LYS A 75 11.20 -11.33 -4.86
C LYS A 75 10.57 -11.39 -6.26
N ASP A 76 9.29 -11.71 -6.36
CA ASP A 76 8.55 -11.65 -7.63
C ASP A 76 8.51 -10.21 -8.14
N GLU A 77 8.67 -10.03 -9.46
CA GLU A 77 8.79 -8.70 -10.06
C GLU A 77 7.51 -7.89 -9.94
N MET A 78 6.33 -8.52 -10.04
CA MET A 78 5.06 -7.81 -9.86
C MET A 78 4.85 -7.41 -8.41
N CYS A 79 5.19 -8.30 -7.47
CA CYS A 79 5.14 -7.96 -6.04
C CYS A 79 6.03 -6.75 -5.72
N LYS A 80 7.29 -6.75 -6.18
CA LYS A 80 8.21 -5.62 -6.01
C LYS A 80 7.69 -4.33 -6.64
N ALA A 81 7.21 -4.39 -7.88
CA ALA A 81 6.71 -3.22 -8.59
C ALA A 81 5.53 -2.59 -7.84
N MET A 82 4.59 -3.42 -7.39
CA MET A 82 3.42 -2.98 -6.62
C MET A 82 3.83 -2.33 -5.29
N MET A 83 4.73 -2.96 -4.55
CA MET A 83 5.27 -2.42 -3.29
C MET A 83 5.98 -1.08 -3.50
N ASN A 84 6.76 -0.94 -4.57
CA ASN A 84 7.45 0.29 -4.89
C ASN A 84 6.47 1.41 -5.26
N ILE A 85 5.42 1.11 -6.03
CA ILE A 85 4.36 2.08 -6.36
C ILE A 85 3.73 2.61 -5.07
N TRP A 86 3.35 1.75 -4.13
CA TRP A 86 2.72 2.20 -2.87
C TRP A 86 3.64 3.03 -2.00
N LYS A 87 4.91 2.62 -1.88
CA LYS A 87 5.94 3.40 -1.19
C LYS A 87 6.06 4.81 -1.79
N LEU A 88 6.22 4.91 -3.09
CA LEU A 88 6.40 6.20 -3.77
C LEU A 88 5.16 7.09 -3.66
N ASN A 89 3.96 6.51 -3.63
CA ASN A 89 2.72 7.28 -3.41
C ASN A 89 2.73 7.99 -2.05
N THR A 90 3.27 7.35 -1.00
CA THR A 90 3.39 7.97 0.33
C THR A 90 4.54 8.96 0.46
N GLU A 91 5.45 9.02 -0.52
CA GLU A 91 6.59 9.95 -0.54
C GLU A 91 6.28 11.28 -1.28
N THR A 92 5.06 11.43 -1.80
CA THR A 92 4.59 12.72 -2.36
C THR A 92 4.35 13.78 -1.29
N MET A 93 4.12 15.04 -1.68
CA MET A 93 3.94 16.15 -0.70
C MET A 93 2.69 16.02 0.17
N GLY A 94 1.77 15.16 -0.23
CA GLY A 94 0.60 14.78 0.55
C GLY A 94 -0.25 13.78 -0.22
N VAL A 95 -1.03 13.00 0.54
CA VAL A 95 -1.97 12.03 -0.01
C VAL A 95 -3.39 12.52 0.25
N LEU A 96 -4.15 12.74 -0.82
CA LEU A 96 -5.59 13.00 -0.77
C LEU A 96 -6.32 11.66 -0.80
N LEU A 97 -7.16 11.43 0.21
CA LEU A 97 -7.99 10.24 0.33
C LEU A 97 -9.45 10.56 0.01
N ASN A 98 -10.13 9.65 -0.69
CA ASN A 98 -11.56 9.77 -0.97
C ASN A 98 -12.40 9.12 0.14
N THR A 99 -12.29 9.66 1.35
CA THR A 99 -12.96 9.16 2.56
C THR A 99 -13.17 10.29 3.58
N PHE A 100 -13.73 9.97 4.74
CA PHE A 100 -13.91 10.91 5.84
C PHE A 100 -13.81 10.20 7.20
N GLU A 101 -13.46 10.96 8.24
CA GLU A 101 -13.10 10.44 9.57
C GLU A 101 -14.17 9.53 10.18
N LEU A 102 -15.46 9.92 10.13
CA LEU A 102 -16.51 9.09 10.72
C LEU A 102 -16.68 7.73 10.03
N LEU A 103 -16.33 7.62 8.74
CA LEU A 103 -16.39 6.35 8.00
C LEU A 103 -15.23 5.40 8.39
N GLU A 104 -14.04 5.97 8.63
CA GLU A 104 -12.81 5.21 8.81
C GLU A 104 -12.01 5.66 10.05
N SER A 105 -12.71 5.96 11.14
CA SER A 105 -12.15 6.58 12.38
C SER A 105 -10.98 5.84 13.04
N ARG A 106 -10.75 4.57 12.69
CA ARG A 106 -9.56 3.85 13.15
C ARG A 106 -8.34 4.20 12.28
N ALA A 107 -8.53 4.30 10.98
CA ALA A 107 -7.46 4.44 9.99
C ALA A 107 -7.11 5.90 9.64
N VAL A 108 -7.90 6.87 10.13
CA VAL A 108 -7.76 8.32 9.91
C VAL A 108 -7.30 9.00 11.20
#